data_AF-D7BM83-F1
#
_entry.id   AF-D7BM83-F1
#
_cell.length_a   1.000
_cell.length_b   1.000
_cell.length_c   1.000
_cell.angle_alpha   90.00
_cell.angle_beta   90.00
_cell.angle_gamma   90.00
#
_symmetry.space_group_name_H-M   'P 1'
#
loop_
_entity.id
_entity.type
_entity.pdbx_description
1 polymer ?
#
loop_
_entity_poly.entity_id
_entity_poly.type
_entity_poly.pdbx_seq_one_letter_code
_entity_poly.pdbx_strand_id
1 'polypeptide(L)'
;MKVNFACEGESDRPFLVSVIRATGNEVGEKIVKRGCVNLDNAIPQYAQAASYFPGELWLVVRDADGQCPVELRGRLNPAGVPDTFLLRIAVNMIESWMLADEDAAENFFGVSKGMIQSARNAKDPKRALLNACQHGKYKKRFKDRLFNSSGNAGPEFIPIYEEFAANHWDANRARKCDESLDRAMRALEAHVSF
;
A
#
# COMPACT_ATOMS: atom_id res chain seq x y z
N MET A 1 -1.48 15.18 -12.65
CA MET A 1 -0.08 15.55 -12.37
C MET A 1 0.78 14.30 -12.43
N LYS A 2 2.08 14.40 -12.72
CA LYS A 2 3.00 13.25 -12.60
C LYS A 2 3.34 13.03 -11.12
N VAL A 3 3.27 11.78 -10.65
CA VAL A 3 3.52 11.39 -9.26
C VAL A 3 4.67 10.39 -9.22
N ASN A 4 5.81 10.81 -8.70
CA ASN A 4 6.90 9.92 -8.30
C ASN A 4 6.56 9.34 -6.93
N PHE A 5 6.89 8.07 -6.68
CA PHE A 5 6.66 7.50 -5.36
C PHE A 5 7.80 6.64 -4.84
N ALA A 6 7.89 6.57 -3.51
CA ALA A 6 8.75 5.67 -2.77
C ALA A 6 7.96 4.82 -1.77
N CYS A 7 8.25 3.53 -1.70
CA CYS A 7 7.64 2.58 -0.77
C CYS A 7 8.66 1.59 -0.20
N GLU A 8 8.23 0.81 0.79
CA GLU A 8 9.10 -0.10 1.52
C GLU A 8 9.39 -1.38 0.73
N GLY A 9 8.34 -2.05 0.25
CA GLY A 9 8.41 -3.36 -0.37
C GLY A 9 8.00 -3.37 -1.84
N GLU A 10 8.47 -4.37 -2.57
CA GLU A 10 8.06 -4.62 -3.97
C GLU A 10 6.57 -4.97 -4.07
N SER A 11 6.00 -5.57 -3.01
CA SER A 11 4.57 -5.89 -2.89
C SER A 11 3.66 -4.67 -2.90
N ASP A 12 4.18 -3.51 -2.53
CA ASP A 12 3.40 -2.29 -2.32
C ASP A 12 3.19 -1.55 -3.64
N ARG A 13 4.21 -1.64 -4.50
CA ARG A 13 4.32 -0.98 -5.80
C ARG A 13 3.06 -1.11 -6.67
N PRO A 14 2.48 -2.31 -6.91
CA PRO A 14 1.32 -2.42 -7.79
C PRO A 14 0.06 -1.73 -7.24
N PHE A 15 -0.12 -1.67 -5.91
CA PHE A 15 -1.23 -0.94 -5.30
C PHE A 15 -1.04 0.56 -5.40
N LEU A 16 0.18 1.07 -5.16
CA LEU A 16 0.47 2.51 -5.32
C LEU A 16 0.29 2.99 -6.76
N VAL A 17 0.71 2.19 -7.75
CA VAL A 17 0.44 2.46 -9.17
C VAL A 17 -1.07 2.60 -9.42
N SER A 18 -1.87 1.70 -8.85
CA SER A 18 -3.32 1.67 -9.02
C SER A 18 -4.00 2.85 -8.30
N VAL A 19 -3.55 3.20 -7.11
CA VAL A 19 -4.00 4.38 -6.35
C VAL A 19 -3.73 5.66 -7.12
N ILE A 20 -2.50 5.87 -7.61
CA ILE A 20 -2.13 7.07 -8.36
C ILE A 20 -3.00 7.21 -9.61
N ARG A 21 -3.15 6.14 -10.39
CA ARG A 21 -4.01 6.13 -11.59
C ARG A 21 -5.48 6.42 -11.28
N ALA A 22 -6.01 5.83 -10.20
CA ALA A 22 -7.40 6.03 -9.80
C ALA A 22 -7.71 7.49 -9.43
N THR A 23 -6.70 8.26 -9.01
CA THR A 23 -6.82 9.70 -8.74
C THR A 23 -6.63 10.59 -9.97
N GLY A 24 -6.57 10.02 -11.18
CA GLY A 24 -6.38 10.76 -12.42
C GLY A 24 -4.95 11.30 -12.63
N ASN A 25 -3.99 10.81 -11.84
CA ASN A 25 -2.60 11.20 -11.93
C ASN A 25 -1.78 10.22 -12.78
N GLU A 26 -0.68 10.71 -13.35
CA GLU A 26 0.28 9.91 -14.11
C GLU A 26 1.34 9.34 -13.16
N VAL A 27 1.71 8.07 -13.38
CA VAL A 27 2.75 7.43 -12.58
C VAL A 27 4.13 7.78 -13.12
N GLY A 28 4.94 8.44 -12.29
CA GLY A 28 6.34 8.75 -12.56
C GLY A 28 7.29 7.66 -12.06
N GLU A 29 8.36 8.10 -11.40
CA GLU A 29 9.38 7.22 -10.82
C GLU A 29 8.80 6.31 -9.73
N LYS A 30 9.28 5.07 -9.66
CA LYS A 30 8.82 4.04 -8.72
C LYS A 30 10.02 3.54 -7.94
N ILE A 31 10.11 3.89 -6.67
CA ILE A 31 11.28 3.57 -5.85
C ILE A 31 10.89 2.61 -4.72
N VAL A 32 11.65 1.53 -4.57
CA VAL A 32 11.47 0.54 -3.50
C VAL A 32 12.74 0.53 -2.64
N LYS A 33 12.61 0.82 -1.34
CA LYS A 33 13.77 0.96 -0.43
C LYS A 33 14.14 -0.31 0.35
N ARG A 34 13.35 -1.38 0.23
CA ARG A 34 13.59 -2.70 0.85
C ARG A 34 13.85 -2.59 2.35
N GLY A 35 12.83 -2.16 3.07
CA GLY A 35 12.83 -2.05 4.52
C GLY A 35 12.61 -0.63 5.02
N CYS A 36 11.87 -0.54 6.12
CA CYS A 36 11.47 0.70 6.77
C CYS A 36 12.62 1.67 7.06
N VAL A 37 13.72 1.19 7.66
CA VAL A 37 14.87 2.04 8.02
C VAL A 37 15.48 2.74 6.80
N ASN A 38 15.56 2.04 5.67
CA ASN A 38 16.09 2.60 4.44
C ASN A 38 15.15 3.66 3.84
N LEU A 39 13.83 3.43 3.96
CA LEU A 39 12.83 4.39 3.52
C LEU A 39 12.84 5.64 4.41
N ASP A 40 12.82 5.46 5.73
CA ASP A 40 12.82 6.54 6.73
C ASP A 40 14.03 7.47 6.52
N ASN A 41 15.22 6.90 6.32
CA ASN A 41 16.45 7.66 6.05
C ASN A 41 16.42 8.42 4.71
N ALA A 42 15.61 7.98 3.74
CA ALA A 42 15.50 8.59 2.42
C ALA A 42 14.39 9.66 2.33
N ILE A 43 13.43 9.69 3.26
CA ILE A 43 12.32 10.65 3.28
C ILE A 43 12.78 12.11 3.07
N PRO A 44 13.80 12.63 3.78
CA PRO A 44 14.26 14.01 3.58
C PRO A 44 14.72 14.31 2.15
N GLN A 45 15.28 13.32 1.45
CA GLN A 45 15.76 13.48 0.07
C GLN A 45 14.58 13.64 -0.91
N TYR A 46 13.48 12.93 -0.66
CA TYR A 46 12.27 13.05 -1.49
C TYR A 46 11.53 14.37 -1.24
N ALA A 47 11.49 14.85 0.00
CA ALA A 47 10.98 16.18 0.31
C ALA A 47 11.81 17.29 -0.38
N GLN A 48 13.13 17.12 -0.38
CA GLN A 48 14.02 18.01 -1.10
C GLN A 48 13.79 17.94 -2.62
N ALA A 49 13.66 16.74 -3.20
CA ALA A 49 13.36 16.56 -4.62
C ALA A 49 12.04 17.24 -5.03
N ALA A 50 10.99 17.12 -4.21
CA ALA A 50 9.71 17.79 -4.43
C ALA A 50 9.82 19.32 -4.51
N SER A 51 10.82 19.90 -3.84
CA SER A 51 11.06 21.35 -3.84
C SER A 51 11.69 21.84 -5.15
N TYR A 52 12.39 20.96 -5.89
CA TYR A 52 13.04 21.30 -7.16
C TYR A 52 12.13 21.12 -8.39
N PHE A 53 11.06 20.33 -8.27
CA PHE A 53 10.16 20.00 -9.38
C PHE A 53 8.70 20.32 -9.04
N PRO A 54 8.30 21.61 -8.98
CA PRO A 54 6.97 22.01 -8.51
C PRO A 54 5.81 21.56 -9.41
N GLY A 55 6.08 21.01 -10.61
CA GLY A 55 5.08 20.39 -11.49
C GLY A 55 4.88 18.88 -11.28
N GLU A 56 5.61 18.27 -10.34
CA GLU A 56 5.55 16.84 -10.03
C GLU A 56 5.26 16.64 -8.53
N LEU A 57 4.51 15.59 -8.19
CA LEU A 57 4.34 15.17 -6.80
C LEU A 57 5.37 14.11 -6.42
N TRP A 58 5.75 14.12 -5.15
CA TRP A 58 6.47 13.04 -4.49
C TRP A 58 5.60 12.43 -3.40
N LEU A 59 5.17 11.19 -3.62
CA LEU A 59 4.43 10.40 -2.66
C LEU A 59 5.37 9.41 -1.95
N VAL A 60 5.51 9.52 -0.64
CA VAL A 60 6.14 8.47 0.16
C VAL A 60 5.06 7.74 0.94
N VAL A 61 4.96 6.42 0.73
CA VAL A 61 4.06 5.56 1.52
C VAL A 61 4.88 4.66 2.42
N ARG A 62 4.64 4.77 3.72
CA ARG A 62 5.32 4.02 4.76
C ARG A 62 4.32 3.21 5.59
N ASP A 63 4.60 1.94 5.80
CA ASP A 63 3.78 1.10 6.68
C ASP A 63 3.93 1.54 8.15
N ALA A 64 2.86 1.43 8.94
CA ALA A 64 2.94 1.79 10.35
C ALA A 64 3.66 0.72 11.19
N ASP A 65 3.67 -0.54 10.74
CA ASP A 65 4.21 -1.70 11.47
C ASP A 65 3.68 -1.81 12.90
N GLY A 66 2.41 -1.46 13.10
CA GLY A 66 1.73 -1.43 14.39
C GLY A 66 2.07 -0.22 15.27
N GLN A 67 2.82 0.77 14.79
CA GLN A 67 2.99 2.07 15.45
C GLN A 67 1.77 2.97 15.21
N CYS A 68 1.58 4.00 16.04
CA CYS A 68 0.56 5.00 15.80
C CYS A 68 0.89 5.79 14.50
N PRO A 69 0.04 5.78 13.46
CA PRO A 69 0.34 6.45 12.20
C PRO A 69 0.53 7.97 12.33
N VAL A 70 -0.14 8.59 13.29
CA VAL A 70 -0.05 10.04 13.56
C VAL A 70 1.31 10.39 14.14
N GLU A 71 1.75 9.67 15.18
CA GLU A 71 3.06 9.88 15.81
C GLU A 71 4.19 9.55 14.83
N LEU A 72 4.05 8.45 14.06
CA LEU A 72 5.03 8.06 13.05
C LEU A 72 5.17 9.12 11.97
N ARG A 73 4.06 9.65 11.44
CA ARG A 73 4.09 10.77 10.49
C ARG A 73 4.73 12.01 11.10
N GLY A 74 4.36 12.37 12.34
CA GLY A 74 4.92 13.54 13.02
C GLY A 74 6.43 13.47 13.21
N ARG A 75 6.96 12.26 13.44
CA ARG A 75 8.40 12.00 13.57
C ARG A 75 9.13 12.01 12.22
N LEU A 76 8.52 11.46 11.18
CA LEU A 76 9.17 11.26 9.88
C LEU A 76 8.99 12.44 8.92
N ASN A 77 7.96 13.26 9.08
CA ASN A 77 7.68 14.37 8.18
C ASN A 77 8.68 15.52 8.43
N PRO A 78 9.52 15.89 7.45
CA PRO A 78 10.44 17.01 7.62
C PRO A 78 9.68 18.33 7.86
N ALA A 79 10.31 19.28 8.53
CA ALA A 79 9.75 20.62 8.69
C ALA A 79 9.87 21.40 7.36
N GLY A 80 8.84 22.18 7.02
CA GLY A 80 8.87 23.09 5.86
C GLY A 80 8.86 22.40 4.49
N VAL A 81 8.29 21.19 4.39
CA VAL A 81 8.13 20.49 3.11
C VAL A 81 7.18 21.24 2.16
N PRO A 82 7.41 21.18 0.83
CA PRO A 82 6.51 21.78 -0.15
C PRO A 82 5.18 21.01 -0.23
N ASP A 83 4.12 21.67 -0.72
CA ASP A 83 2.80 21.03 -0.92
C ASP A 83 2.85 19.86 -1.91
N THR A 84 3.87 19.83 -2.78
CA THR A 84 4.14 18.73 -3.72
C THR A 84 4.73 17.48 -3.06
N PHE A 85 5.03 17.51 -1.76
CA PHE A 85 5.51 16.37 -1.00
C PHE A 85 4.40 15.78 -0.11
N LEU A 86 4.08 14.50 -0.33
CA LEU A 86 3.05 13.77 0.37
C LEU A 86 3.67 12.59 1.14
N LEU A 87 3.75 12.70 2.47
CA LEU A 87 4.04 11.55 3.34
C LEU A 87 2.74 10.93 3.83
N ARG A 88 2.50 9.66 3.46
CA ARG A 88 1.33 8.88 3.89
C ARG A 88 1.76 7.64 4.64
N ILE A 89 1.06 7.37 5.74
CA ILE A 89 1.29 6.18 6.56
C ILE A 89 0.12 5.22 6.36
N ALA A 90 0.40 3.99 5.94
CA ALA A 90 -0.61 2.94 5.85
C ALA A 90 -0.85 2.33 7.24
N VAL A 91 -2.12 2.22 7.67
CA VAL A 91 -2.46 1.63 8.97
C VAL A 91 -2.05 0.15 8.97
N ASN A 92 -1.18 -0.20 9.93
CA ASN A 92 -0.40 -1.44 9.96
C ASN A 92 0.49 -1.60 8.73
N MET A 93 -0.09 -1.96 7.58
CA MET A 93 0.63 -2.23 6.34
C MET A 93 -0.21 -1.87 5.11
N ILE A 94 0.40 -1.73 3.94
CA ILE A 94 -0.34 -1.48 2.69
C ILE A 94 -1.32 -2.60 2.35
N GLU A 95 -1.11 -3.82 2.84
CA GLU A 95 -2.09 -4.90 2.71
C GLU A 95 -3.44 -4.55 3.34
N SER A 96 -3.51 -3.65 4.33
CA SER A 96 -4.79 -3.13 4.83
C SER A 96 -5.58 -2.40 3.75
N TRP A 97 -4.90 -1.58 2.93
CA TRP A 97 -5.52 -0.88 1.79
C TRP A 97 -5.94 -1.86 0.70
N MET A 98 -5.08 -2.84 0.40
CA MET A 98 -5.39 -3.91 -0.56
C MET A 98 -6.67 -4.66 -0.16
N LEU A 99 -6.78 -5.07 1.10
CA LEU A 99 -7.90 -5.86 1.61
C LEU A 99 -9.19 -5.06 1.81
N ALA A 100 -9.15 -3.73 1.69
CA ALA A 100 -10.32 -2.88 1.83
C ALA A 100 -11.29 -2.98 0.65
N ASP A 101 -10.85 -3.46 -0.52
CA ASP A 101 -11.75 -3.93 -1.58
C ASP A 101 -12.17 -5.38 -1.29
N GLU A 102 -13.05 -5.51 -0.29
CA GLU A 102 -13.43 -6.81 0.28
C GLU A 102 -14.05 -7.75 -0.76
N ASP A 103 -14.82 -7.21 -1.72
CA ASP A 103 -15.42 -7.97 -2.81
C ASP A 103 -14.36 -8.56 -3.75
N ALA A 104 -13.39 -7.74 -4.17
CA ALA A 104 -12.32 -8.22 -5.03
C ALA A 104 -11.44 -9.24 -4.28
N ALA A 105 -11.10 -8.96 -3.03
CA ALA A 105 -10.25 -9.82 -2.22
C ALA A 105 -10.92 -11.18 -1.96
N GLU A 106 -12.21 -11.22 -1.60
CA GLU A 106 -12.95 -12.46 -1.42
C GLU A 106 -12.96 -13.30 -2.70
N ASN A 107 -13.31 -12.67 -3.83
CA ASN A 107 -13.43 -13.35 -5.11
C ASN A 107 -12.07 -13.86 -5.64
N PHE A 108 -11.00 -13.10 -5.44
CA PHE A 108 -9.67 -13.46 -5.92
C PHE A 108 -8.99 -14.51 -5.03
N PHE A 109 -8.97 -14.29 -3.72
CA PHE A 109 -8.29 -15.18 -2.78
C PHE A 109 -9.13 -16.39 -2.37
N GLY A 110 -10.45 -16.38 -2.61
CA GLY A 110 -11.34 -17.48 -2.24
C GLY A 110 -11.48 -17.62 -0.73
N VAL A 111 -11.50 -16.49 -0.03
CA VAL A 111 -11.58 -16.37 1.42
C VAL A 111 -12.82 -15.51 1.74
N SER A 112 -13.63 -15.90 2.73
CA SER A 112 -14.87 -15.18 3.04
C SER A 112 -14.62 -13.72 3.44
N LYS A 113 -15.59 -12.83 3.16
CA LYS A 113 -15.50 -11.41 3.60
C LYS A 113 -15.13 -11.24 5.07
N GLY A 114 -15.72 -12.02 5.97
CA GLY A 114 -15.42 -11.93 7.41
C GLY A 114 -13.95 -12.24 7.73
N MET A 115 -13.33 -13.17 7.00
CA MET A 115 -11.90 -13.47 7.13
C MET A 115 -11.04 -12.39 6.47
N ILE A 116 -11.48 -11.79 5.35
CA ILE A 116 -10.81 -10.63 4.74
C ILE A 116 -10.80 -9.43 5.69
N GLN A 117 -11.95 -9.11 6.29
CA GLN A 117 -12.08 -8.05 7.31
C GLN A 117 -11.19 -8.31 8.52
N SER A 118 -11.17 -9.56 9.01
CA SER A 118 -10.30 -9.95 10.12
C SER A 118 -8.82 -9.82 9.76
N ALA A 119 -8.42 -10.19 8.53
CA ALA A 119 -7.06 -10.04 8.06
C ALA A 119 -6.66 -8.58 7.90
N ARG A 120 -7.51 -7.74 7.30
CA ARG A 120 -7.29 -6.30 7.14
C ARG A 120 -7.00 -5.60 8.47
N ASN A 121 -7.74 -5.97 9.51
CA ASN A 121 -7.63 -5.36 10.83
C ASN A 121 -6.55 -6.01 11.72
N ALA A 122 -5.87 -7.05 11.25
CA ALA A 122 -4.80 -7.69 12.00
C ALA A 122 -3.56 -6.79 12.11
N LYS A 123 -2.73 -7.04 13.12
CA LYS A 123 -1.43 -6.35 13.27
C LYS A 123 -0.50 -6.58 12.07
N ASP A 124 -0.58 -7.76 11.48
CA ASP A 124 0.15 -8.15 10.26
C ASP A 124 -0.87 -8.66 9.22
N PRO A 125 -1.47 -7.75 8.42
CA PRO A 125 -2.49 -8.10 7.45
C PRO A 125 -1.98 -9.06 6.38
N LYS A 126 -0.71 -8.96 6.00
CA LYS A 126 -0.04 -9.86 5.06
C LYS A 126 -0.10 -11.30 5.58
N ARG A 127 0.44 -11.54 6.78
CA ARG A 127 0.45 -12.87 7.40
C ARG A 127 -0.95 -13.38 7.67
N ALA A 128 -1.87 -12.52 8.09
CA ALA A 128 -3.26 -12.91 8.34
C ALA A 128 -3.97 -13.38 7.05
N LEU A 129 -3.76 -12.68 5.92
CA LEU A 129 -4.26 -13.12 4.62
C LEU A 129 -3.63 -14.44 4.18
N LEU A 130 -2.30 -14.59 4.28
CA LEU A 130 -1.64 -15.84 3.88
C LEU A 130 -2.20 -17.02 4.66
N ASN A 131 -2.35 -16.87 5.98
CA ASN A 131 -2.99 -17.87 6.84
C ASN A 131 -4.44 -18.15 6.42
N ALA A 132 -5.24 -17.12 6.12
CA ALA A 132 -6.61 -17.32 5.65
C ALA A 132 -6.65 -18.12 4.33
N CYS A 133 -5.76 -17.83 3.40
CA CYS A 133 -5.62 -18.57 2.14
C CYS A 133 -5.23 -20.06 2.33
N GLN A 134 -4.53 -20.41 3.42
CA GLN A 134 -4.20 -21.81 3.74
C GLN A 134 -5.44 -22.66 4.10
N HIS A 135 -6.53 -22.00 4.49
CA HIS A 135 -7.80 -22.60 4.88
C HIS A 135 -8.95 -22.22 3.94
N GLY A 136 -8.69 -21.38 2.93
CA GLY A 136 -9.68 -20.87 1.99
C GLY A 136 -10.06 -21.86 0.87
N LYS A 137 -11.10 -21.50 0.13
CA LYS A 137 -11.66 -22.26 -1.01
C LYS A 137 -10.60 -22.57 -2.06
N TYR A 138 -9.70 -21.62 -2.32
CA TYR A 138 -8.66 -21.72 -3.35
C TYR A 138 -7.30 -22.15 -2.82
N LYS A 139 -7.23 -22.78 -1.64
CA LYS A 139 -5.98 -23.32 -1.06
C LYS A 139 -5.12 -24.05 -2.09
N LYS A 140 -5.69 -24.97 -2.86
CA LYS A 140 -4.94 -25.75 -3.87
C LYS A 140 -4.34 -24.89 -4.99
N ARG A 141 -5.00 -23.78 -5.38
CA ARG A 141 -4.50 -22.83 -6.39
C ARG A 141 -3.28 -22.05 -5.88
N PHE A 142 -3.27 -21.74 -4.58
CA PHE A 142 -2.30 -20.83 -3.96
C PHE A 142 -1.16 -21.53 -3.21
N LYS A 143 -1.33 -22.81 -2.87
CA LYS A 143 -0.30 -23.60 -2.19
C LYS A 143 0.99 -23.62 -3.02
N ASP A 144 2.11 -23.37 -2.33
CA ASP A 144 3.48 -23.31 -2.86
C ASP A 144 3.73 -22.17 -3.88
N ARG A 145 2.73 -21.28 -4.06
CA ARG A 145 2.78 -20.11 -4.94
C ARG A 145 2.65 -18.81 -4.15
N LEU A 146 1.49 -18.60 -3.52
CA LEU A 146 1.22 -17.44 -2.67
C LEU A 146 1.80 -17.63 -1.26
N PHE A 147 1.68 -18.84 -0.71
CA PHE A 147 2.22 -19.21 0.58
C PHE A 147 2.98 -20.54 0.50
N ASN A 148 4.03 -20.69 1.32
CA ASN A 148 4.77 -21.94 1.46
C ASN A 148 4.17 -22.85 2.56
N SER A 149 4.78 -24.04 2.74
CA SER A 149 4.35 -25.01 3.75
C SER A 149 4.36 -24.47 5.20
N SER A 150 5.19 -23.48 5.49
CA SER A 150 5.25 -22.79 6.79
C SER A 150 4.26 -21.62 6.92
N GLY A 151 3.47 -21.33 5.89
CA GLY A 151 2.52 -20.21 5.86
C GLY A 151 3.14 -18.83 5.66
N ASN A 152 4.40 -18.77 5.28
CA ASN A 152 5.06 -17.54 4.87
C ASN A 152 4.86 -17.29 3.37
N ALA A 153 5.20 -16.10 2.90
CA ALA A 153 5.11 -15.73 1.49
C ALA A 153 5.82 -16.75 0.59
N GLY A 154 5.13 -17.19 -0.46
CA GLY A 154 5.64 -18.10 -1.47
C GLY A 154 6.38 -17.38 -2.61
N PRO A 155 6.99 -18.14 -3.54
CA PRO A 155 7.79 -17.57 -4.63
C PRO A 155 7.00 -16.70 -5.61
N GLU A 156 5.69 -16.92 -5.74
CA GLU A 156 4.80 -16.13 -6.60
C GLU A 156 4.02 -15.06 -5.83
N PHE A 157 4.39 -14.77 -4.58
CA PHE A 157 3.71 -13.76 -3.76
C PHE A 157 3.59 -12.40 -4.47
N ILE A 158 4.70 -11.87 -4.99
CA ILE A 158 4.71 -10.59 -5.71
C ILE A 158 3.92 -10.68 -7.03
N PRO A 159 4.17 -11.64 -7.95
CA PRO A 159 3.37 -11.79 -9.16
C PRO A 159 1.86 -11.89 -8.93
N ILE A 160 1.43 -12.58 -7.86
CA ILE A 160 0.02 -12.73 -7.53
C ILE A 160 -0.57 -11.40 -7.04
N TYR A 161 0.19 -10.61 -6.28
CA TYR A 161 -0.23 -9.26 -5.87
C TYR A 161 -0.31 -8.31 -7.07
N GLU A 162 0.62 -8.43 -8.02
CA GLU A 162 0.58 -7.67 -9.28
C GLU A 162 -0.65 -8.05 -10.12
N GLU A 163 -0.96 -9.34 -10.27
CA GLU A 163 -2.18 -9.83 -10.94
C GLU A 163 -3.44 -9.27 -10.26
N PHE A 164 -3.49 -9.35 -8.92
CA PHE A 164 -4.63 -8.86 -8.15
C PHE A 164 -4.84 -7.36 -8.34
N ALA A 165 -3.79 -6.57 -8.15
CA ALA A 165 -3.85 -5.12 -8.28
C ALA A 165 -4.22 -4.66 -9.69
N ALA A 166 -3.70 -5.34 -10.72
CA ALA A 166 -3.91 -4.93 -12.11
C ALA A 166 -5.29 -5.29 -12.65
N ASN A 167 -5.85 -6.44 -12.25
CA ASN A 167 -7.01 -7.03 -12.92
C ASN A 167 -8.27 -7.14 -12.05
N HIS A 168 -8.16 -6.97 -10.73
CA HIS A 168 -9.27 -7.25 -9.81
C HIS A 168 -9.52 -6.12 -8.82
N TRP A 169 -8.46 -5.55 -8.26
CA TRP A 169 -8.53 -4.54 -7.22
C TRP A 169 -9.00 -3.19 -7.76
N ASP A 170 -9.87 -2.51 -7.01
CA ASP A 170 -10.37 -1.18 -7.32
C ASP A 170 -10.13 -0.24 -6.13
N ALA A 171 -9.21 0.71 -6.31
CA ALA A 171 -8.87 1.72 -5.31
C ALA A 171 -10.09 2.57 -4.87
N ASN A 172 -11.03 2.84 -5.78
CA ASN A 172 -12.23 3.63 -5.49
C ASN A 172 -13.26 2.86 -4.66
N ARG A 173 -13.29 1.52 -4.76
CA ARG A 173 -14.04 0.69 -3.81
C ARG A 173 -13.30 0.61 -2.48
N ALA A 174 -12.01 0.31 -2.51
CA ALA A 174 -11.17 0.18 -1.33
C ALA A 174 -11.23 1.41 -0.40
N ARG A 175 -11.12 2.62 -0.95
CA ARG A 175 -11.15 3.86 -0.16
C ARG A 175 -12.45 4.10 0.61
N LYS A 176 -13.56 3.47 0.20
CA LYS A 176 -14.84 3.58 0.95
C LYS A 176 -14.81 2.80 2.26
N CYS A 177 -13.91 1.83 2.36
CA CYS A 177 -13.79 0.92 3.50
C CYS A 177 -12.56 1.21 4.37
N ASP A 178 -11.61 2.03 3.89
CA ASP A 178 -10.36 2.35 4.59
C ASP A 178 -10.08 3.86 4.60
N GLU A 179 -10.21 4.49 5.76
CA GLU A 179 -10.02 5.94 5.93
C GLU A 179 -8.57 6.37 5.67
N SER A 180 -7.59 5.48 5.90
CA SER A 180 -6.18 5.81 5.66
C SER A 180 -5.89 5.91 4.17
N LEU A 181 -6.45 5.00 3.39
CA LEU A 181 -6.43 5.05 1.93
C LEU A 181 -7.24 6.24 1.41
N ASP A 182 -8.43 6.50 1.96
CA ASP A 182 -9.26 7.65 1.55
C ASP A 182 -8.50 8.96 1.72
N ARG A 183 -7.83 9.16 2.86
CA ARG A 183 -6.96 10.32 3.05
C ARG A 183 -5.82 10.35 2.02
N ALA A 184 -5.14 9.22 1.78
CA ALA A 184 -4.09 9.14 0.75
C ALA A 184 -4.59 9.61 -0.63
N MET A 185 -5.74 9.10 -1.07
CA MET A 185 -6.31 9.47 -2.36
C MET A 185 -6.77 10.93 -2.41
N ARG A 186 -7.39 11.47 -1.35
CA ARG A 186 -7.78 12.89 -1.29
C ARG A 186 -6.58 13.84 -1.42
N ALA A 187 -5.44 13.51 -0.81
CA ALA A 187 -4.23 14.32 -0.96
C ALA A 187 -3.67 14.29 -2.39
N LEU A 188 -3.73 13.14 -3.05
CA LEU A 188 -3.36 12.99 -4.45
C LEU A 188 -4.31 13.71 -5.40
N GLU A 189 -5.60 13.78 -5.07
CA GLU A 189 -6.62 14.51 -5.85
C GLU A 189 -6.48 16.03 -5.68
N ALA A 190 -6.21 16.48 -4.46
CA ALA A 190 -6.11 17.90 -4.13
C ALA A 190 -4.70 18.49 -4.41
N HIS A 191 -3.71 17.63 -4.67
CA HIS A 191 -2.29 18.00 -4.83
C HIS A 191 -1.72 18.77 -3.62
N VAL A 192 -2.17 18.43 -2.39
CA VAL A 192 -1.77 19.11 -1.16
C VAL A 192 -1.61 18.13 0.02
N SER A 193 -0.73 18.47 0.95
CA SER A 193 -0.44 17.69 2.15
C SER A 193 -1.36 18.10 3.31
N PHE A 194 -2.37 17.27 3.62
CA PHE A 194 -3.16 17.37 4.86
C PHE A 194 -2.71 16.29 5.86
#